data_AF-A0A349BQ32-F1
#
_entry.id   AF-A0A349BQ32-F1
#
_cell.length_a   1.000
_cell.length_b   1.000
_cell.length_c   1.000
_cell.angle_alpha   90.00
_cell.angle_beta   90.00
_cell.angle_gamma   90.00
#
_symmetry.space_group_name_H-M   'P 1'
#
loop_
_entity.id
_entity.type
_entity.pdbx_description
1 polymer ?
#
loop_
_entity_poly.entity_id
_entity_poly.type
_entity_poly.pdbx_seq_one_letter_code
_entity_poly.pdbx_strand_id
1 'polypeptide(L)' 'MELGLMAIGAGLAIGLAAIATAIAQAKIGAAGIGALIEKPELIGRILILLVIPETLVILGFVTAV' A
#
# COMPACT_ATOMS: atom_id res chain seq x y z
N MET A 1 15.23 -18.07 -21.42
CA MET A 1 14.33 -16.95 -21.78
C MET A 1 13.13 -16.89 -20.84
N GLU A 2 12.48 -18.02 -20.54
CA GLU A 2 11.31 -18.06 -19.63
C GLU A 2 11.55 -17.46 -18.24
N LEU A 3 12.66 -17.79 -17.57
CA LEU A 3 13.00 -17.23 -16.26
C LEU A 3 13.10 -15.70 -16.27
N GLY A 4 13.61 -15.11 -17.36
CA GLY A 4 13.78 -13.67 -17.49
C GLY A 4 12.44 -12.94 -17.61
N LEU A 5 11.51 -13.49 -18.40
CA LEU A 5 10.15 -12.96 -18.52
C LEU A 5 9.37 -13.09 -17.21
N MET A 6 9.51 -14.22 -16.51
CA MET A 6 8.90 -14.41 -15.19
C MET A 6 9.44 -13.40 -14.17
N ALA A 7 10.76 -13.16 -14.14
CA ALA A 7 11.37 -12.18 -13.23
C ALA A 7 10.88 -10.75 -13.52
N ILE A 8 10.72 -10.38 -14.79
CA ILE A 8 10.15 -9.08 -15.16
C ILE A 8 8.68 -9.00 -14.72
N GLY A 9 7.89 -10.04 -14.94
CA GLY A 9 6.50 -10.11 -14.49
C GLY A 9 6.36 -9.95 -12.98
N ALA A 10 7.19 -10.66 -12.20
CA ALA A 10 7.23 -10.55 -10.74
C ALA A 10 7.59 -9.13 -10.29
N GLY A 11 8.60 -8.53 -10.90
CA GLY A 11 9.00 -7.14 -10.61
C GLY A 11 7.90 -6.12 -10.90
N LEU A 12 7.18 -6.30 -12.01
CA LEU A 12 6.03 -5.44 -12.35
C LEU A 12 4.86 -5.63 -11.39
N ALA A 13 4.54 -6.87 -11.01
CA ALA A 13 3.44 -7.19 -10.10
C ALA A 13 3.62 -6.48 -8.74
N ILE A 14 4.78 -6.64 -8.11
CA ILE A 14 5.04 -5.99 -6.82
C ILE A 14 5.30 -4.49 -6.98
N GLY A 15 6.03 -4.06 -8.01
CA GLY A 15 6.40 -2.66 -8.20
C GLY A 15 5.19 -1.76 -8.41
N LEU A 16 4.26 -2.16 -9.29
CA LEU A 16 3.03 -1.39 -9.55
C LEU A 16 2.10 -1.41 -8.34
N ALA A 17 1.97 -2.55 -7.64
CA ALA A 17 1.17 -2.64 -6.43
C ALA A 17 1.72 -1.76 -5.30
N ALA A 18 3.05 -1.70 -5.14
CA ALA A 18 3.71 -0.83 -4.16
C ALA A 18 3.48 0.65 -4.48
N ILE A 19 3.58 1.06 -5.75
CA ILE A 19 3.30 2.46 -6.16
C ILE A 19 1.85 2.83 -5.87
N ALA A 20 0.89 1.98 -6.22
CA ALA A 20 -0.53 2.23 -5.94
C ALA A 20 -0.80 2.36 -4.44
N THR A 21 -0.21 1.47 -3.63
CA THR A 21 -0.31 1.48 -2.17
C THR A 21 0.25 2.77 -1.59
N ALA A 22 1.45 3.17 -2.01
CA ALA A 22 2.11 4.38 -1.55
C ALA A 22 1.27 5.65 -1.84
N ILE A 23 0.69 5.75 -3.04
CA ILE A 23 -0.17 6.90 -3.40
C ILE A 23 -1.41 6.98 -2.51
N ALA A 24 -2.04 5.84 -2.23
CA ALA A 24 -3.21 5.79 -1.36
C ALA A 24 -2.84 6.14 0.09
N GLN A 25 -1.79 5.53 0.63
CA GLN A 25 -1.35 5.76 2.00
C GLN A 25 -0.81 7.17 2.22
N ALA A 26 -0.15 7.80 1.23
CA ALA A 26 0.29 9.19 1.33
C ALA A 26 -0.90 10.14 1.55
N LYS A 27 -2.00 9.92 0.85
CA LYS A 27 -3.23 10.72 1.01
C LYS A 27 -3.91 10.47 2.35
N ILE A 28 -4.05 9.20 2.73
CA ILE A 28 -4.70 8.81 4.00
C ILE A 28 -3.87 9.29 5.19
N GLY A 29 -2.55 9.13 5.16
CA GLY A 29 -1.64 9.56 6.20
C GLY A 29 -1.64 11.07 6.40
N ALA A 30 -1.58 11.84 5.30
CA ALA A 30 -1.64 13.30 5.38
C ALA A 30 -2.96 13.81 5.99
N ALA A 31 -4.10 13.27 5.52
CA ALA A 31 -5.41 13.62 6.08
C ALA A 31 -5.58 13.11 7.53
N GLY A 32 -5.06 11.91 7.81
CA GLY A 32 -5.15 11.26 9.11
C GLY A 32 -4.41 12.02 10.20
N ILE A 33 -3.16 12.46 9.94
CA ILE A 33 -2.41 13.26 10.91
C ILE A 33 -3.10 14.59 11.21
N GLY A 34 -3.65 15.26 10.19
CA GLY A 34 -4.44 16.48 10.40
C GLY A 34 -5.64 16.24 11.33
N ALA A 35 -6.40 15.17 11.10
CA ALA A 35 -7.53 14.80 11.95
C ALA A 35 -7.10 14.36 13.36
N LEU A 36 -5.95 13.71 13.48
CA LEU A 36 -5.43 13.20 14.76
C LEU A 36 -5.04 14.33 15.72
N ILE A 37 -4.56 15.47 15.20
CA ILE A 37 -4.21 16.65 16.01
C ILE A 37 -5.46 17.21 16.71
N GLU A 38 -6.60 17.25 16.01
CA GLU A 38 -7.87 17.73 16.58
C GLU A 38 -8.55 16.68 17.46
N LYS A 39 -8.45 15.40 17.08
CA LYS A 39 -9.16 14.27 17.72
C LYS A 39 -8.23 13.06 17.89
N PRO A 40 -7.44 13.02 18.97
CA PRO A 40 -6.49 11.93 19.24
C PRO A 40 -7.12 10.53 19.27
N GLU A 41 -8.39 10.43 19.64
CA GLU A 41 -9.17 9.20 19.67
C GLU A 41 -9.37 8.56 18.28
N LEU A 42 -9.11 9.30 17.19
CA LEU A 42 -9.25 8.79 15.83
C LEU A 42 -8.09 7.89 15.38
N ILE A 43 -7.01 7.75 16.15
CA ILE A 43 -5.82 6.98 15.75
C ILE A 43 -6.16 5.57 15.25
N GLY A 44 -7.02 4.84 15.95
CA GLY A 44 -7.41 3.49 15.56
C GLY A 44 -8.15 3.45 14.22
N ARG A 45 -9.03 4.44 13.98
CA ARG A 45 -9.77 4.55 12.71
C ARG A 45 -8.84 4.92 11.56
N ILE A 46 -7.87 5.81 11.78
CA ILE A 46 -6.87 6.20 10.78
C ILE A 46 -5.99 5.00 10.42
N LEU A 47 -5.57 4.20 11.40
CA LEU A 47 -4.80 2.98 11.16
C LEU A 47 -5.58 1.95 10.33
N ILE A 48 -6.87 1.76 10.61
CA ILE A 48 -7.73 0.89 9.79
C ILE A 48 -7.77 1.39 8.34
N LEU A 49 -7.92 2.69 8.13
CA LEU A 49 -7.93 3.27 6.79
C LEU A 49 -6.57 3.10 6.07
N LEU A 50 -5.45 3.16 6.79
CA LEU A 50 -4.10 2.90 6.26
C LEU A 50 -3.88 1.44 5.87
N VAL A 51 -4.52 0.50 6.55
CA VAL A 51 -4.37 -0.95 6.29
C VAL A 51 -5.12 -1.39 5.03
N ILE A 52 -6.19 -0.70 4.65
CA ILE A 52 -6.97 -1.03 3.44
C ILE A 52 -6.08 -1.01 2.18
N PRO A 53 -5.35 0.07 1.85
CA PRO A 53 -4.45 0.06 0.71
C PRO A 53 -3.23 -0.86 0.89
N GLU A 54 -2.81 -1.17 2.12
CA GLU A 54 -1.72 -2.14 2.39
C GLU A 54 -2.04 -3.52 1.78
N THR A 55 -3.31 -3.91 1.69
CA THR A 55 -3.68 -5.18 1.06
C THR A 55 -3.27 -5.26 -0.42
N LEU A 56 -3.17 -4.13 -1.11
CA LEU A 56 -2.77 -4.09 -2.53
C LEU A 56 -1.32 -4.55 -2.71
N VAL A 57 -0.39 -4.03 -1.91
CA VAL A 57 1.02 -4.44 -1.99
C VAL A 57 1.22 -5.88 -1.54
N ILE A 58 0.45 -6.35 -0.54
CA ILE A 58 0.48 -7.76 -0.12
C ILE A 58 0.07 -8.67 -1.27
N LEU A 59 -1.01 -8.34 -2.00
CA LEU A 59 -1.44 -9.12 -3.16
C LEU A 59 -0.40 -9.08 -4.29
N GLY A 60 0.22 -7.92 -4.53
CA GLY A 60 1.31 -7.79 -5.51
C GLY A 60 2.55 -8.60 -5.14
N PHE A 61 2.90 -8.65 -3.85
CA PHE A 61 3.99 -9.46 -3.33
C PHE A 61 3.70 -10.96 -3.48
N VAL A 62 2.52 -11.43 -3.05
CA VAL A 62 2.10 -12.83 -3.18
C VAL A 62 2.07 -13.28 -4.64
N THR A 63 1.75 -12.39 -5.58
CA THR A 63 1.76 -12.69 -7.02
C THR A 63 3.18 -12.78 -7.58
N ALA A 64 4.14 -12.10 -6.97
CA ALA A 64 5.52 -12.04 -7.43
C ALA A 64 6.38 -13.23 -6.98
N VAL A 65 5.97 -13.92 -5.91
CA VAL A 65 6.68 -15.07 -5.30
C VAL A 65 6.06 -16.40 -5.69
#